data_AF-A0A8T5TZL3-F1
#
_entry.id   AF-A0A8T5TZL3-F1
#
_cell.length_a   1.000
_cell.length_b   1.000
_cell.length_c   1.000
_cell.angle_alpha   90.00
_cell.angle_beta   90.00
_cell.angle_gamma   90.00
#
_symmetry.space_group_name_H-M   'P 1'
#
loop_
_entity.id
_entity.type
_entity.pdbx_description
1 polymer ?
#
loop_
_entity_poly.entity_id
_entity_poly.type
_entity_poly.pdbx_seq_one_letter_code
_entity_poly.pdbx_strand_id
1 'polypeptide(L)'
;DFKSRAFLRQQIRRMVAKIMEIGLGIINFQDFLDLFNPARSISYQPADPFGLILWDITYGTSVQPIIDQKSKDRMDTYFREKELNYVSKTKLFRLLQHDNVC
;
A
#
# COMPACT_ATOMS: atom_id res chain seq x y z
N ASP A 1 2.55 13.23 9.51
CA ASP A 1 1.46 12.38 9.01
C ASP A 1 0.64 13.08 7.94
N PHE A 2 0.07 12.32 7.00
CA PHE A 2 -0.84 12.84 5.96
C PHE A 2 -2.28 12.49 6.31
N LYS A 3 -3.16 13.50 6.41
CA LYS A 3 -4.59 13.32 6.71
C LYS A 3 -5.43 14.11 5.72
N SER A 4 -6.36 13.44 5.04
CA SER A 4 -7.29 14.03 4.09
C SER A 4 -8.53 13.14 3.96
N ARG A 5 -9.63 13.70 3.44
CA ARG A 5 -10.83 12.92 3.08
C ARG A 5 -10.55 11.94 1.96
N ALA A 6 -9.68 12.31 1.01
CA ALA A 6 -9.31 11.48 -0.12
C ALA A 6 -7.93 11.88 -0.65
N PHE A 7 -7.27 10.93 -1.32
CA PHE A 7 -6.03 11.13 -2.05
C PHE A 7 -6.16 10.55 -3.46
N LEU A 8 -5.55 11.22 -4.43
CA LEU A 8 -5.41 10.68 -5.79
C LEU A 8 -4.40 9.52 -5.80
N ARG A 9 -4.48 8.68 -6.83
CA ARG A 9 -3.57 7.55 -7.01
C ARG A 9 -2.11 8.05 -7.04
N GLN A 10 -1.25 7.42 -6.24
CA GLN A 10 0.17 7.79 -6.06
C GLN A 10 0.44 9.20 -5.49
N GLN A 11 -0.56 9.97 -5.08
CA GLN A 11 -0.37 11.37 -4.65
C GLN A 11 0.61 11.48 -3.48
N ILE A 12 0.39 10.72 -2.41
CA ILE A 12 1.25 10.75 -1.21
C ILE A 12 2.70 10.36 -1.59
N ARG A 13 2.87 9.28 -2.35
CA ARG A 13 4.21 8.80 -2.75
C ARG A 13 4.97 9.81 -3.62
N ARG A 14 4.26 10.54 -4.49
CA ARG A 14 4.85 11.62 -5.29
C ARG A 14 5.22 12.83 -4.44
N MET A 15 4.35 13.23 -3.50
CA MET A 15 4.64 14.31 -2.56
C MET A 15 5.87 14.00 -1.71
N VAL A 16 5.94 12.79 -1.13
CA VAL A 16 7.07 12.36 -0.31
C VAL A 16 8.38 12.36 -1.11
N ALA A 17 8.38 11.87 -2.35
CA ALA A 17 9.57 11.92 -3.20
C ALA A 17 10.11 13.35 -3.35
N LYS A 18 9.23 14.33 -3.61
CA LYS A 18 9.63 15.73 -3.78
C LYS A 18 10.05 16.42 -2.50
N ILE A 19 9.43 16.08 -1.37
CA ILE A 19 9.86 16.54 -0.04
C ILE A 19 11.27 16.01 0.29
N MET A 20 11.57 14.76 -0.06
CA MET A 20 12.92 14.21 0.12
C MET A 20 13.94 14.85 -0.82
N GLU A 21 13.59 15.04 -2.10
CA GLU A 21 14.50 15.68 -3.07
C GLU A 21 14.90 17.09 -2.65
N ILE A 22 13.97 17.92 -2.16
CA ILE A 22 14.32 19.26 -1.65
C ILE A 22 15.13 19.17 -0.35
N GLY A 23 14.78 18.27 0.57
CA GLY A 23 15.51 18.09 1.82
C GLY A 23 16.95 17.62 1.63
N LEU A 24 17.22 16.87 0.55
CA LEU A 24 18.55 16.42 0.14
C LEU A 24 19.28 17.44 -0.75
N GLY A 25 18.64 18.55 -1.12
CA GLY A 25 19.21 19.55 -2.02
C GLY A 25 19.33 19.12 -3.49
N ILE A 26 18.60 18.08 -3.91
CA ILE A 26 18.57 17.59 -5.30
C ILE A 26 17.85 18.57 -6.21
N ILE A 27 16.78 19.19 -5.70
CA ILE A 27 16.06 20.29 -6.34
C ILE A 27 16.17 21.53 -5.47
N ASN A 28 16.15 22.71 -6.09
CA ASN A 28 16.13 23.96 -5.34
C ASN A 28 14.70 24.32 -4.90
N PHE A 29 14.58 25.32 -4.02
CA PHE A 29 13.28 25.75 -3.51
C PHE A 29 12.35 26.30 -4.61
N GLN A 30 12.91 26.94 -5.63
CA GLN A 30 12.12 27.50 -6.74
C GLN A 30 11.51 26.39 -7.62
N ASP A 31 12.28 25.36 -7.94
CA ASP A 31 11.82 24.18 -8.67
C ASP A 31 10.70 23.47 -7.89
N PHE A 32 10.80 23.44 -6.56
CA PHE A 32 9.76 22.89 -5.69
C PHE A 32 8.47 23.74 -5.72
N LEU A 33 8.56 25.07 -5.76
CA LEU A 33 7.39 25.93 -5.91
C LEU A 33 6.70 25.74 -7.27
N ASP A 34 7.48 25.52 -8.32
CA ASP A 34 6.95 25.27 -9.67
C ASP A 34 6.09 24.00 -9.74
N LEU A 35 6.24 23.06 -8.80
CA LEU A 35 5.40 21.85 -8.69
C LEU A 35 3.92 22.16 -8.43
N PHE A 36 3.63 23.32 -7.86
CA PHE A 36 2.27 23.75 -7.55
C PHE A 36 1.59 24.46 -8.73
N ASN A 37 2.32 24.70 -9.82
CA ASN A 37 1.78 25.37 -10.99
C ASN A 37 0.97 24.39 -11.87
N PRO A 38 -0.37 24.52 -11.93
CA PRO A 38 -1.21 23.60 -12.69
C PRO A 38 -1.04 23.72 -14.21
N ALA A 39 -0.44 24.80 -14.70
CA ALA A 39 -0.17 24.99 -16.13
C ALA A 39 0.99 24.11 -16.63
N ARG A 40 1.82 23.57 -15.72
CA ARG A 40 2.94 22.71 -16.06
C ARG A 40 2.57 21.26 -15.76
N SER A 41 2.54 20.44 -16.81
CA SER A 41 2.44 18.98 -16.64
C SER A 41 3.82 18.43 -16.36
N ILE A 42 4.04 17.95 -15.14
CA ILE A 42 5.32 17.33 -14.78
C ILE A 42 5.07 15.95 -14.19
N SER A 43 5.65 14.94 -14.85
CA SER A 43 5.53 13.54 -14.44
C SER A 43 6.71 13.16 -13.57
N TYR A 44 6.42 12.64 -12.38
CA TYR A 44 7.42 12.22 -11.41
C TYR A 44 7.23 10.78 -10.99
N GLN A 45 8.36 10.13 -10.73
CA GLN A 45 8.37 8.80 -10.16
C GLN A 45 7.97 8.88 -8.67
N PRO A 46 7.02 8.04 -8.23
CA PRO A 46 6.64 7.97 -6.84
C PRO A 46 7.76 7.34 -5.99
N ALA A 47 7.89 7.76 -4.73
CA ALA A 47 8.77 7.10 -3.76
C ALA A 47 8.39 5.61 -3.58
N ASP A 48 9.29 4.78 -3.04
CA ASP A 48 9.03 3.37 -2.77
C ASP A 48 7.75 3.14 -1.90
N PRO A 49 6.90 2.14 -2.19
CA PRO A 49 5.68 1.91 -1.40
C PRO A 49 5.92 1.31 0.00
N PHE A 50 7.06 0.65 0.27
CA PHE A 50 7.29 -0.13 1.48
C PHE A 50 7.23 0.70 2.77
N GLY A 51 7.47 2.02 2.68
CA GLY A 51 7.36 2.94 3.82
C GLY A 51 5.98 3.55 4.06
N LEU A 52 4.99 3.30 3.19
CA LEU A 52 3.66 3.90 3.30
C LEU A 52 2.70 3.00 4.09
N ILE A 53 2.32 3.45 5.28
CA ILE A 53 1.42 2.72 6.18
C ILE A 53 0.10 3.50 6.31
N LEU A 54 -1.02 2.81 6.10
CA LEU A 54 -2.34 3.32 6.46
C LEU A 54 -2.50 3.21 7.97
N TRP A 55 -2.36 4.34 8.66
CA TRP A 55 -2.32 4.37 10.12
C TRP A 55 -3.69 4.29 10.77
N ASP A 56 -4.61 5.17 10.36
CA ASP A 56 -5.94 5.26 10.96
C ASP A 56 -6.97 5.72 9.91
N ILE A 57 -8.23 5.29 10.10
CA ILE A 57 -9.37 5.66 9.28
C ILE A 57 -10.48 6.15 10.22
N THR A 58 -10.81 7.44 10.12
CA THR A 58 -11.91 8.01 10.88
C THR A 58 -13.24 7.74 10.18
N TYR A 59 -14.08 6.92 10.80
CA TYR A 59 -15.47 6.69 10.36
C TYR A 59 -16.43 7.70 11.03
N GLY A 60 -17.51 8.03 10.34
CA GLY A 60 -18.61 8.79 10.95
C GLY A 60 -19.34 7.97 12.02
N THR A 61 -20.07 8.64 12.91
CA THR A 61 -20.74 8.02 14.07
C THR A 61 -21.86 7.02 13.70
N SER A 62 -22.31 7.00 12.44
CA SER A 62 -23.43 6.16 11.98
C SER A 62 -23.04 5.13 10.91
N VAL A 63 -21.75 4.79 10.80
CA VAL A 63 -21.32 3.76 9.86
C VAL A 63 -21.68 2.38 10.41
N GLN A 64 -22.71 1.76 9.82
CA GLN A 64 -22.98 0.34 10.06
C GLN A 64 -22.27 -0.49 9.00
N PRO A 65 -21.34 -1.39 9.37
CA PRO A 65 -20.71 -2.28 8.41
C PRO A 65 -21.77 -3.21 7.81
N ILE A 66 -22.03 -3.06 6.51
CA ILE A 66 -22.92 -3.95 5.75
C ILE A 66 -22.04 -5.00 5.09
N ILE A 67 -22.36 -6.27 5.32
CA ILE A 67 -21.68 -7.39 4.67
C ILE A 67 -22.24 -7.53 3.27
N ASP A 68 -21.42 -7.26 2.26
CA ASP A 68 -21.70 -7.67 0.88
C ASP A 68 -21.33 -9.15 0.70
N GLN A 69 -22.35 -10.00 0.55
CA GLN A 69 -22.17 -11.44 0.43
C GLN A 69 -21.24 -11.79 -0.75
N LYS A 70 -21.35 -11.09 -1.88
CA LYS A 70 -20.49 -11.33 -3.05
C LYS A 70 -19.02 -11.04 -2.78
N SER A 71 -18.72 -10.01 -2.00
CA SER A 71 -17.34 -9.68 -1.63
C SER A 71 -16.80 -10.64 -0.57
N LYS A 72 -17.65 -11.10 0.35
CA LYS A 72 -17.31 -12.15 1.32
C LYS A 72 -16.97 -13.47 0.62
N ASP A 73 -17.80 -13.93 -0.32
CA ASP A 73 -17.57 -15.18 -1.06
C ASP A 73 -16.25 -15.13 -1.86
N ARG A 74 -15.93 -13.97 -2.45
CA ARG A 74 -14.65 -13.74 -3.16
C ARG A 74 -13.45 -13.79 -2.22
N MET A 75 -13.57 -13.17 -1.04
CA MET A 75 -12.54 -13.20 -0.01
C MET A 75 -12.28 -14.63 0.48
N ASP A 76 -13.35 -15.36 0.82
CA ASP A 76 -13.27 -16.73 1.30
C ASP A 76 -12.66 -17.67 0.25
N THR A 77 -13.07 -17.51 -1.02
CA THR A 77 -12.49 -18.26 -2.15
C THR A 77 -10.99 -17.97 -2.30
N TYR A 78 -10.59 -16.69 -2.28
CA TYR A 78 -9.18 -16.31 -2.38
C TYR A 78 -8.34 -16.92 -1.25
N PHE A 79 -8.79 -16.83 0.00
CA PHE A 79 -8.05 -17.37 1.13
C PHE A 79 -7.97 -18.90 1.07
N ARG A 80 -9.06 -19.58 0.68
CA ARG A 80 -9.08 -21.02 0.49
C ARG A 80 -8.13 -21.48 -0.62
N GLU A 81 -8.12 -20.79 -1.76
CA GLU A 81 -7.17 -21.06 -2.85
C GLU A 81 -5.72 -20.85 -2.42
N LYS A 82 -5.45 -19.77 -1.67
CA LYS A 82 -4.12 -19.53 -1.12
C LYS A 82 -3.72 -20.64 -0.17
N GLU A 83 -4.59 -21.00 0.77
CA GLU A 83 -4.34 -22.08 1.72
C GLU A 83 -4.00 -23.38 0.97
N LEU A 84 -4.84 -23.83 0.05
CA LEU A 84 -4.61 -25.02 -0.79
C LEU A 84 -3.26 -24.98 -1.52
N ASN A 85 -2.92 -23.85 -2.13
CA ASN A 85 -1.64 -23.67 -2.84
C ASN A 85 -0.42 -23.79 -1.92
N TYR A 86 -0.57 -23.48 -0.62
CA TYR A 86 0.49 -23.62 0.38
C TYR A 86 0.39 -24.93 1.19
N VAL A 87 -0.70 -25.70 1.10
CA VAL A 87 -0.83 -27.03 1.75
C VAL A 87 0.25 -27.98 1.24
N SER A 88 0.50 -28.03 -0.07
CA SER A 88 1.53 -28.91 -0.64
C SER A 88 2.92 -28.57 -0.13
N LYS A 89 3.23 -27.26 -0.04
CA LYS A 89 4.51 -26.77 0.48
C LYS A 89 4.65 -27.07 1.97
N THR A 90 3.63 -26.78 2.76
CA THR A 90 3.64 -27.06 4.21
C THR A 90 3.73 -28.56 4.50
N LYS A 91 3.05 -29.40 3.71
CA LYS A 91 3.16 -30.86 3.83
C LYS A 91 4.55 -31.38 3.45
N LEU A 92 5.14 -30.87 2.36
CA LEU A 92 6.51 -31.18 1.96
C LEU A 92 7.52 -30.80 3.05
N PHE A 93 7.44 -29.58 3.58
CA PHE A 93 8.32 -29.13 4.67
C PHE A 93 8.15 -29.97 5.94
N ARG A 94 6.92 -30.38 6.28
CA ARG A 94 6.68 -31.28 7.42
C ARG A 94 7.29 -32.67 7.22
N LEU A 95 7.18 -33.24 6.01
CA LEU A 95 7.79 -34.54 5.69
C LEU A 95 9.32 -34.45 5.76
N LEU A 96 9.91 -33.42 5.15
CA LEU A 96 11.35 -33.16 5.23
C LEU A 96 11.84 -32.87 6.67
N GLN A 97 10.98 -32.34 7.54
CA GLN A 97 11.29 -32.18 8.96
C GLN A 97 11.21 -33.50 9.74
N HIS A 98 10.29 -34.40 9.39
CA HIS A 98 10.20 -35.73 10.01
C HIS A 98 11.35 -36.64 9.56
N ASP A 99 11.75 -36.56 8.29
CA ASP A 99 12.87 -37.33 7.74
C ASP A 99 14.26 -36.81 8.17
N ASN A 100 14.32 -35.58 8.71
CA ASN A 100 15.52 -35.00 9.33
C ASN A 100 15.52 -35.10 10.87
N VAL A 101 14.63 -35.90 11.47
CA VAL A 101 14.83 -36.34 12.86
C VAL A 101 15.79 -37.52 12.81
N CYS A 102 17.06 -37.22 13.09
CA CYS A 102 18.11 -38.20 13.40
C CYS A 102 17.66 -39.27 14.39
#